data_AF-A0A258C0K6-F1
#
_entry.id   AF-A0A258C0K6-F1
#
_cell.length_a   1.000
_cell.length_b   1.000
_cell.length_c   1.000
_cell.angle_alpha   90.00
_cell.angle_beta   90.00
_cell.angle_gamma   90.00
#
_symmetry.space_group_name_H-M   'P 1'
#
loop_
_entity.id
_entity.type
_entity.pdbx_description
1 polymer ?
#
loop_
_entity_poly.entity_id
_entity_poly.type
_entity_poly.pdbx_seq_one_letter_code
_entity_poly.pdbx_strand_id
1 'polypeptide(L)'
;MAGRLLFEIFVFSLPFLIFGIYTLATRSAEDAGKRKWPIQMLFAIGLALATVAWFVLIALEPRERDMCVEPARYENGQLIPQRTYPCERHPEDVGLQRGRVSAPEEPAETPPADDPS
;
A
#
# COMPACT_ATOMS: atom_id res chain seq x y z
N MET A 1 26.53 11.28 9.18
CA MET A 1 27.63 10.34 8.88
C MET A 1 27.64 9.13 9.83
N ALA A 2 27.75 9.31 11.15
CA ALA A 2 27.84 8.18 12.11
C ALA A 2 26.65 7.21 12.11
N GLY A 3 25.41 7.68 11.91
CA GLY A 3 24.22 6.82 11.89
C GLY A 3 24.20 5.81 10.72
N ARG A 4 24.77 6.17 9.57
CA ARG A 4 24.87 5.29 8.41
C ARG A 4 25.83 4.13 8.68
N LEU A 5 26.97 4.43 9.31
CA LEU A 5 27.96 3.41 9.71
C LEU A 5 27.38 2.40 10.71
N LEU A 6 26.63 2.88 11.72
CA LEU A 6 25.96 2.01 12.68
C LEU A 6 24.91 1.10 12.02
N PHE A 7 24.13 1.65 11.08
CA PHE A 7 23.14 0.87 10.33
C PHE A 7 23.80 -0.20 9.44
N GLU A 8 24.88 0.14 8.74
CA GLU A 8 25.63 -0.81 7.91
C GLU A 8 26.23 -1.95 8.75
N ILE A 9 26.84 -1.64 9.91
CA ILE A 9 27.37 -2.65 10.83
C ILE A 9 26.24 -3.54 11.39
N PHE A 10 25.10 -2.94 11.74
CA PHE A 10 23.96 -3.69 12.24
C PHE A 10 23.44 -4.69 11.19
N VAL A 11 23.19 -4.24 9.97
CA VAL A 11 22.72 -5.11 8.87
C VAL A 11 23.76 -6.17 8.51
N PHE A 12 25.05 -5.81 8.52
CA PHE A 12 26.15 -6.74 8.25
C PHE A 12 26.30 -7.82 9.33
N SER A 13 26.11 -7.45 10.60
CA SER A 13 26.20 -8.38 11.74
C SER A 13 24.97 -9.29 11.88
N LEU A 14 23.85 -8.93 11.26
CA LEU A 14 22.57 -9.64 11.32
C LEU A 14 22.65 -11.14 10.94
N PRO A 15 23.26 -11.57 9.82
CA PRO A 15 23.41 -13.00 9.52
C PRO A 15 24.23 -13.74 10.57
N PHE A 16 25.27 -13.10 11.13
CA PHE A 16 26.10 -13.68 12.18
C PHE A 16 25.36 -13.77 13.52
N LEU A 17 24.54 -12.78 13.86
CA LEU A 17 23.69 -12.80 15.06
C LEU A 17 22.63 -13.88 14.97
N ILE A 18 21.93 -13.99 13.82
CA ILE A 18 20.94 -15.05 13.59
C ILE A 18 21.61 -16.42 13.68
N PHE A 19 22.75 -16.60 13.00
CA PHE A 19 23.49 -17.87 13.05
C PHE A 19 24.04 -18.17 14.46
N GLY A 20 24.50 -17.16 15.19
CA GLY A 20 24.96 -17.29 16.57
C GLY A 20 23.84 -17.69 17.53
N ILE A 21 22.67 -17.05 17.43
CA ILE A 21 21.48 -17.40 18.20
C ILE A 21 20.99 -18.81 17.83
N TYR A 22 20.96 -19.14 16.53
CA TYR A 22 20.61 -20.48 16.05
C TYR A 22 21.55 -21.55 16.61
N THR A 23 22.86 -21.35 16.49
CA THR A 23 23.86 -22.32 16.99
C THR A 23 23.88 -22.42 18.51
N LEU A 24 23.67 -21.34 19.24
CA LEU A 24 23.57 -21.37 20.70
C LEU A 24 22.30 -22.12 21.14
N ALA A 25 21.18 -21.85 20.47
CA ALA A 25 19.93 -22.56 20.70
C ALA A 25 20.09 -24.06 20.39
N THR A 26 20.70 -24.43 19.27
CA THR A 26 20.87 -25.84 18.88
C THR A 26 21.91 -26.57 19.73
N ARG A 27 23.02 -25.93 20.14
CA ARG A 27 24.00 -26.52 21.06
C ARG A 27 23.40 -26.83 22.42
N SER A 28 22.56 -25.94 22.96
CA SER A 28 21.84 -26.20 24.21
C SER A 28 20.90 -27.42 24.12
N ALA A 29 20.44 -27.76 22.91
CA ALA A 29 19.60 -28.92 22.67
C ALA A 29 20.39 -30.24 22.58
N GLU A 30 21.69 -30.19 22.25
CA GLU A 30 22.59 -31.35 22.22
C GLU A 30 23.03 -31.75 23.63
N ASP A 31 23.35 -30.77 24.50
CA ASP A 31 23.74 -31.02 25.90
C ASP A 31 22.58 -31.52 26.78
N ALA A 32 21.33 -31.18 26.44
CA ALA A 32 20.12 -31.55 27.20
C ALA A 32 19.43 -32.86 26.74
N GLY A 33 20.02 -33.58 25.79
CA GLY A 33 19.73 -34.98 25.51
C GLY A 33 18.36 -35.36 24.92
N LYS A 34 17.26 -34.59 25.04
CA LYS A 34 15.94 -35.04 24.54
C LYS A 34 14.77 -34.04 24.56
N ARG A 35 14.97 -32.73 24.39
CA ARG A 35 13.83 -31.79 24.45
C ARG A 35 13.86 -30.74 23.34
N LYS A 36 13.36 -31.12 22.17
CA LYS A 36 13.13 -30.25 20.98
C LYS A 36 12.09 -29.13 21.20
N TRP A 37 11.39 -29.17 22.34
CA TRP A 37 10.22 -28.35 22.65
C TRP A 37 10.47 -26.84 22.86
N PRO A 38 11.58 -26.37 23.48
CA PRO A 38 11.77 -24.94 23.75
C PRO A 38 11.93 -24.12 22.47
N ILE A 39 12.73 -24.60 21.52
CA ILE A 39 13.02 -23.90 20.27
C ILE A 39 11.78 -23.86 19.37
N GLN A 40 11.04 -24.97 19.28
CA GLN A 40 9.75 -25.00 18.57
C GLN A 40 8.73 -24.05 19.21
N MET A 41 8.71 -23.93 20.53
CA MET A 41 7.82 -23.00 21.23
C MET A 41 8.21 -21.55 20.95
N LEU A 42 9.51 -21.20 21.01
CA LEU A 42 9.98 -19.85 20.65
C LEU A 42 9.64 -19.51 19.19
N PHE A 43 9.83 -20.46 18.27
CA PHE A 43 9.48 -20.28 16.87
C PHE A 43 7.97 -20.09 16.68
N ALA A 44 7.14 -20.89 17.36
CA ALA A 44 5.69 -20.77 17.31
C ALA A 44 5.19 -19.43 17.87
N ILE A 45 5.76 -18.97 18.99
CA ILE A 45 5.44 -17.66 19.57
C ILE A 45 5.88 -16.54 18.63
N GLY A 46 7.09 -16.62 18.07
CA GLY A 46 7.58 -15.65 17.10
C GLY A 46 6.69 -15.56 15.85
N LEU A 47 6.29 -16.71 15.31
CA LEU A 47 5.36 -16.79 14.18
C LEU A 47 4.01 -16.17 14.52
N ALA A 48 3.45 -16.49 15.69
CA ALA A 48 2.17 -15.96 16.15
C ALA A 48 2.23 -14.43 16.34
N LEU A 49 3.27 -13.91 16.98
CA LEU A 49 3.47 -12.47 17.14
C LEU A 49 3.61 -11.75 15.79
N ALA A 50 4.38 -12.33 14.86
CA ALA A 50 4.54 -11.78 13.52
C ALA A 50 3.23 -11.73 12.75
N THR A 51 2.42 -12.80 12.81
CA THR A 51 1.10 -12.83 12.15
C THR A 51 0.15 -11.81 12.76
N VAL A 52 0.07 -11.73 14.10
CA VAL A 52 -0.79 -10.75 14.78
C VAL A 52 -0.38 -9.33 14.42
N ALA A 53 0.92 -9.01 14.48
CA ALA A 53 1.42 -7.69 14.10
C ALA A 53 1.06 -7.33 12.65
N TRP A 54 1.18 -8.28 11.73
CA TRP A 54 0.82 -8.09 10.32
C TRP A 54 -0.69 -7.77 10.15
N PHE A 55 -1.57 -8.53 10.83
CA PHE A 55 -3.00 -8.25 10.81
C PHE A 55 -3.35 -6.89 11.42
N VAL A 56 -2.71 -6.52 12.54
CA VAL A 56 -2.92 -5.23 13.18
C VAL A 56 -2.52 -4.08 12.25
N LEU A 57 -1.37 -4.18 11.58
CA LEU A 57 -0.94 -3.17 10.61
C LEU A 57 -1.94 -3.02 9.46
N ILE A 58 -2.40 -4.13 8.88
CA ILE A 58 -3.41 -4.11 7.80
C ILE A 58 -4.72 -3.47 8.26
N ALA A 59 -5.14 -3.74 9.50
CA ALA A 59 -6.37 -3.18 10.06
C ALA A 59 -6.25 -1.67 10.35
N LEU A 60 -5.05 -1.19 10.69
CA LEU A 60 -4.77 0.22 10.99
C LEU A 60 -4.48 1.04 9.73
N GLU A 61 -4.07 0.42 8.63
CA GLU A 61 -3.79 1.11 7.36
C GLU A 61 -5.08 1.78 6.84
N PRO A 62 -5.14 3.12 6.74
CA PRO A 62 -6.31 3.81 6.23
C PRO A 62 -6.53 3.38 4.77
N ARG A 63 -7.63 2.66 4.51
CA ARG A 63 -8.06 2.34 3.14
C ARG A 63 -8.50 3.64 2.45
N GLU A 64 -7.61 4.29 1.72
CA GLU A 64 -7.96 5.35 0.75
C GLU A 64 -8.66 4.78 -0.50
N ARG A 65 -9.37 3.65 -0.39
CA ARG A 65 -9.92 2.93 -1.53
C ARG A 65 -11.10 3.62 -2.21
N ASP A 66 -11.52 4.75 -1.67
CA ASP A 66 -12.59 5.59 -2.18
C ASP A 66 -12.09 6.94 -2.67
N MET A 67 -10.78 7.08 -2.90
CA MET A 67 -10.18 8.32 -3.39
C MET A 67 -9.85 8.19 -4.88
N CYS A 68 -10.48 9.04 -5.69
CA CYS A 68 -10.20 9.19 -7.11
C CYS A 68 -9.11 10.26 -7.28
N VAL A 69 -8.10 9.95 -8.10
CA VAL A 69 -6.99 10.85 -8.39
C VAL A 69 -7.16 11.42 -9.79
N GLU A 70 -7.30 12.74 -9.88
CA GLU A 70 -7.26 13.45 -11.16
C GLU A 70 -5.83 13.91 -11.43
N PRO A 71 -5.20 13.42 -12.52
CA PRO A 71 -3.83 13.79 -12.84
C PRO A 71 -3.74 15.27 -13.19
N ALA A 72 -2.56 15.86 -12.99
CA ALA A 72 -2.31 17.22 -13.40
C ALA A 72 -2.49 17.35 -14.92
N ARG A 73 -3.29 18.34 -15.35
CA ARG A 73 -3.53 18.62 -16.77
C ARG A 73 -3.28 20.08 -17.07
N TYR A 74 -2.86 20.34 -18.30
CA TYR A 74 -2.60 21.67 -18.80
C TYR A 74 -3.66 22.00 -19.84
N GLU A 75 -4.61 22.86 -19.49
CA GLU A 75 -5.74 23.25 -20.34
C GLU A 75 -5.77 24.76 -20.47
N ASN A 76 -5.93 25.27 -21.69
CA ASN A 76 -6.10 26.70 -21.98
C ASN A 76 -5.00 27.62 -21.39
N GLY A 77 -3.75 27.14 -21.37
CA GLY A 77 -2.62 27.92 -20.84
C GLY A 77 -2.53 27.95 -19.31
N GLN A 78 -3.35 27.19 -18.60
CA GLN A 78 -3.34 27.09 -17.15
C GLN A 78 -3.02 25.66 -16.70
N LEU A 79 -2.11 25.54 -15.73
CA LEU A 79 -1.79 24.26 -15.08
C LEU A 79 -2.83 23.96 -14.00
N ILE A 80 -3.64 22.94 -14.21
CA ILE A 80 -4.57 22.41 -13.21
C ILE A 80 -3.80 21.38 -12.36
N PRO A 81 -3.62 21.63 -11.05
CA PRO A 81 -2.87 20.72 -10.18
C PRO A 81 -3.64 19.44 -9.90
N GLN A 82 -2.91 18.38 -9.57
CA GLN A 82 -3.49 17.09 -9.16
C GLN A 82 -4.44 17.27 -7.98
N ARG A 83 -5.64 16.70 -8.08
CA ARG A 83 -6.62 16.69 -6.99
C ARG A 83 -7.03 15.27 -6.65
N THR A 84 -7.23 15.03 -5.36
CA THR A 84 -7.75 13.78 -4.82
C THR A 84 -9.13 14.07 -4.26
N TYR A 85 -10.16 13.40 -4.74
CA TYR A 85 -11.55 13.59 -4.33
C TYR A 85 -12.24 12.25 -4.06
N PRO A 86 -13.28 12.21 -3.20
CA PRO A 86 -14.01 10.97 -2.97
C PRO A 86 -14.72 10.52 -4.25
N CYS A 87 -14.55 9.26 -4.65
CA CYS A 87 -15.23 8.70 -5.81
C CYS A 87 -16.74 8.56 -5.52
N GLU A 88 -17.59 9.27 -6.26
CA GLU A 88 -19.03 8.96 -6.32
C GLU A 88 -19.18 7.57 -6.95
N ARG A 89 -19.57 6.56 -6.14
CA ARG A 89 -19.84 5.21 -6.66
C ARG A 89 -21.24 5.18 -7.25
N HIS A 90 -21.30 5.15 -8.58
CA HIS A 90 -22.50 4.86 -9.35
C HIS A 90 -22.59 3.34 -9.60
N PRO A 91 -23.34 2.57 -8.79
CA PRO A 91 -23.46 1.11 -8.96
C PRO A 91 -24.03 0.71 -10.34
N GLU A 92 -24.69 1.63 -11.03
CA GLU A 92 -25.17 1.51 -12.40
C GLU A 92 -24.05 1.44 -13.45
N ASP A 93 -22.84 1.92 -13.12
CA ASP A 93 -21.72 2.03 -14.08
C ASP A 93 -20.75 0.84 -14.04
N VAL A 94 -21.01 -0.17 -13.19
CA VAL A 94 -20.15 -1.34 -13.06
C VAL A 94 -20.22 -2.22 -14.33
N GLY A 95 -19.07 -2.38 -15.01
CA GLY A 95 -18.96 -3.19 -16.23
C GLY A 95 -19.05 -2.40 -17.54
N LEU A 96 -19.22 -1.07 -17.47
CA LEU A 96 -19.14 -0.23 -18.66
C LEU A 96 -17.67 0.02 -19.04
N GLN A 97 -17.31 -0.30 -20.28
CA GLN A 97 -16.00 0.05 -20.85
C GLN A 97 -15.92 1.58 -20.96
N ARG A 98 -14.95 2.20 -20.26
CA ARG A 98 -14.67 3.64 -20.32
C ARG A 98 -14.17 3.98 -21.73
N GLY A 99 -15.13 4.27 -22.61
CA GLY A 99 -14.93 4.47 -24.04
C GLY A 99 -16.23 4.52 -24.86
N ARG A 100 -17.40 4.20 -24.28
CA ARG A 100 -18.71 4.37 -24.93
C ARG A 100 -19.61 5.43 -24.26
N VAL A 101 -19.15 6.14 -23.25
CA VAL A 101 -19.88 7.33 -22.80
C VAL A 101 -19.57 8.42 -23.82
N SER A 102 -20.42 8.55 -24.83
CA SER A 102 -20.49 9.71 -25.71
C SER A 102 -20.43 10.95 -24.82
N ALA A 103 -19.61 11.93 -25.19
CA ALA A 103 -19.58 13.22 -24.51
C ALA A 103 -21.03 13.72 -24.29
N PRO A 104 -21.34 14.35 -23.13
CA PRO A 104 -22.63 15.00 -22.96
C PRO A 104 -22.89 15.90 -24.17
N GLU A 105 -24.00 15.67 -24.85
CA GLU A 105 -24.43 16.45 -26.01
C GLU A 105 -24.46 17.92 -25.57
N GLU A 106 -23.54 18.71 -26.13
CA GLU A 106 -23.45 20.14 -25.92
C GLU A 106 -24.81 20.74 -26.35
N PRO A 107 -25.48 21.55 -25.53
CA PRO A 107 -26.80 22.08 -25.87
C PRO A 107 -26.70 22.85 -27.19
N ALA A 108 -27.49 22.44 -28.18
CA ALA A 108 -27.52 23.05 -29.51
C ALA A 108 -27.63 24.58 -29.40
N GLU A 109 -26.63 25.26 -29.97
CA GLU A 109 -26.62 26.70 -30.13
C GLU A 109 -27.83 27.12 -30.98
N THR A 110 -28.82 27.74 -30.34
CA THR A 110 -29.99 28.31 -31.01
C THR A 110 -29.52 29.33 -32.06
N PRO A 111 -29.94 29.23 -33.34
CA PRO A 111 -29.58 30.21 -34.35
C PRO A 111 -30.07 31.62 -33.98
N PRO A 112 -29.33 32.69 -34.33
CA PRO A 112 -29.74 34.05 -34.04
C PRO A 112 -31.07 34.36 -34.75
N ALA A 113 -32.00 34.96 -34.00
CA ALA A 113 -33.27 35.43 -34.54
C ALA A 113 -33.03 36.48 -35.62
N ASP A 114 -33.58 36.24 -36.82
CA ASP A 114 -33.66 37.24 -37.87
C ASP A 114 -34.45 38.46 -37.36
N ASP A 115 -33.78 39.61 -37.35
CA ASP A 115 -34.33 40.92 -36.99
C ASP A 115 -35.07 41.50 -38.23
N PRO A 116 -36.39 41.73 -38.20
CA PRO A 116 -37.11 42.29 -39.34
C PRO A 116 -36.99 43.83 -39.33
N SER A 117 -36.43 44.39 -40.40
CA SER A 117 -36.54 45.82 -40.76
C SER A 117 -37.10 45.97 -42.16
#